data_AF-A0A3C0GR56-F1
#
_entry.id   AF-A0A3C0GR56-F1
#
_cell.length_a   1.000
_cell.length_b   1.000
_cell.length_c   1.000
_cell.angle_alpha   90.00
_cell.angle_beta   90.00
_cell.angle_gamma   90.00
#
_symmetry.space_group_name_H-M   'P 1'
#
loop_
_entity.id
_entity.type
_entity.pdbx_description
1 polymer ?
#
loop_
_entity_poly.entity_id
_entity_poly.type
_entity_poly.pdbx_seq_one_letter_code
_entity_poly.pdbx_strand_id
1 'polypeptide(L)'
;LAEGGTTPSHGSIAVARERLHIPLFVLIRARPGDFHYGPLEAEIMLRDIAQCRQLGCDGVVIGALDADGNVDTALCRELIAAAGPMRVTFHRAFDAARDLPQALEQVIELGCQRV
;
A
#
# COMPACT_ATOMS: atom_id res chain seq x y z
N LEU A 1 -12.74 7.99 0.03
CA LEU A 1 -13.32 8.61 -1.18
C LEU A 1 -13.19 10.14 -1.14
N ALA A 2 -13.74 10.83 -0.15
CA ALA A 2 -13.53 12.27 0.02
C ALA A 2 -12.05 12.67 0.27
N GLU A 3 -11.27 11.80 0.92
CA GLU A 3 -9.88 12.08 1.32
C GLU A 3 -8.83 11.24 0.57
N GLY A 4 -9.18 10.76 -0.63
CA GLY A 4 -8.30 9.86 -1.41
C GLY A 4 -8.30 8.39 -0.96
N GLY A 5 -9.00 8.06 0.13
CA GLY A 5 -9.19 6.67 0.61
C GLY A 5 -8.23 6.27 1.71
N THR A 6 -8.65 5.34 2.55
CA THR A 6 -7.90 4.71 3.65
C THR A 6 -8.17 3.20 3.63
N THR A 7 -7.43 2.43 4.44
CA THR A 7 -7.67 0.99 4.57
C THR A 7 -9.14 0.70 4.95
N PRO A 8 -9.88 -0.10 4.16
CA PRO A 8 -11.22 -0.52 4.54
C PRO A 8 -11.22 -1.37 5.81
N SER A 9 -12.35 -1.41 6.52
CA SER A 9 -12.48 -2.29 7.67
C SER A 9 -12.32 -3.77 7.28
N HIS A 10 -11.83 -4.59 8.22
CA HIS A 10 -11.72 -6.04 8.05
C HIS A 10 -13.03 -6.67 7.53
N GLY A 11 -14.17 -6.32 8.14
CA GLY A 11 -15.47 -6.84 7.74
C GLY A 11 -15.85 -6.47 6.30
N SER A 12 -15.48 -5.27 5.84
CA SER A 12 -15.68 -4.87 4.45
C SER A 12 -14.86 -5.72 3.49
N ILE A 13 -13.59 -5.99 3.81
CA ILE A 13 -12.70 -6.81 2.99
C ILE A 13 -13.20 -8.26 2.94
N ALA A 14 -13.56 -8.83 4.09
CA ALA A 14 -14.06 -10.20 4.19
C ALA A 14 -15.33 -10.39 3.35
N VAL A 15 -16.34 -9.53 3.51
CA VAL A 15 -17.59 -9.61 2.73
C VAL A 15 -17.33 -9.40 1.24
N ALA A 16 -16.44 -8.47 0.86
CA ALA A 16 -16.08 -8.25 -0.53
C ALA A 16 -15.42 -9.50 -1.13
N ARG A 17 -14.50 -10.12 -0.39
CA ARG A 17 -13.82 -11.33 -0.86
C ARG A 17 -14.78 -12.51 -1.00
N GLU A 18 -15.69 -12.71 -0.06
CA GLU A 18 -16.69 -13.79 -0.08
C GLU A 18 -17.63 -13.66 -1.29
N ARG A 19 -18.00 -12.42 -1.65
CA ARG A 19 -19.01 -12.15 -2.69
C ARG A 19 -18.45 -11.91 -4.08
N LEU A 20 -17.18 -11.56 -4.20
CA LEU A 20 -16.54 -11.23 -5.47
C LEU A 20 -15.50 -12.28 -5.82
N HIS A 21 -15.45 -12.67 -7.09
CA HIS A 21 -14.44 -13.61 -7.63
C HIS A 21 -13.49 -12.96 -8.63
N ILE A 22 -13.69 -11.67 -8.92
CA ILE A 22 -12.71 -10.86 -9.65
C ILE A 22 -11.49 -10.54 -8.75
N PRO A 23 -10.36 -10.10 -9.33
CA PRO A 23 -9.21 -9.68 -8.54
C PRO A 23 -9.57 -8.57 -7.53
N LEU A 24 -9.26 -8.80 -6.25
CA LEU A 24 -9.51 -7.87 -5.15
C LEU A 24 -8.20 -7.28 -4.66
N PHE A 25 -8.06 -5.96 -4.81
CA PHE A 25 -6.92 -5.19 -4.32
C PHE A 25 -7.38 -4.28 -3.18
N VAL A 26 -6.64 -4.30 -2.07
CA VAL A 26 -6.97 -3.50 -0.89
C VAL A 26 -5.98 -2.34 -0.76
N LEU A 27 -6.51 -1.13 -0.61
CA LEU A 27 -5.71 0.04 -0.25
C LEU A 27 -5.19 -0.11 1.18
N ILE A 28 -3.88 0.05 1.37
CA ILE A 28 -3.22 0.05 2.67
C ILE A 28 -2.74 1.47 2.93
N ARG A 29 -3.53 2.20 3.73
CA ARG A 29 -3.28 3.60 4.05
C ARG A 29 -3.92 3.92 5.40
N ALA A 30 -3.07 4.06 6.43
CA ALA A 30 -3.49 4.19 7.82
C ALA A 30 -4.33 5.45 8.11
N ARG A 31 -4.05 6.56 7.41
CA ARG A 31 -4.75 7.83 7.58
C ARG A 31 -4.80 8.66 6.28
N PRO A 32 -5.72 9.64 6.19
CA PRO A 32 -5.64 10.68 5.18
C PRO A 32 -4.45 11.62 5.41
N GLY A 33 -4.21 12.52 4.44
CA GLY A 33 -3.12 13.50 4.48
C GLY A 33 -1.90 13.04 3.68
N ASP A 34 -0.71 13.34 4.20
CA ASP A 34 0.57 12.97 3.62
C ASP A 34 0.82 11.43 3.62
N PHE A 35 1.98 11.05 3.10
CA PHE A 35 2.42 9.66 2.95
C PHE A 35 3.69 9.37 3.77
N HIS A 36 4.02 10.23 4.73
CA HIS A 36 5.13 10.02 5.64
C HIS A 36 4.61 9.38 6.92
N TYR A 37 4.90 8.08 7.08
CA TYR A 37 4.33 7.28 8.16
C TYR A 37 5.32 7.10 9.29
N GLY A 38 4.86 7.33 10.51
CA GLY A 38 5.61 7.01 11.72
C GLY A 38 5.63 5.50 12.00
N PRO A 39 6.43 5.05 12.99
CA PRO A 39 6.56 3.63 13.33
C PRO A 39 5.24 2.94 13.68
N LEU A 40 4.35 3.64 14.40
CA LEU A 40 3.04 3.08 14.77
C LEU A 40 2.13 2.88 13.54
N GLU A 41 2.18 3.81 12.59
CA GLU A 41 1.39 3.73 11.36
C GLU A 41 1.92 2.63 10.45
N ALA A 42 3.26 2.50 10.35
CA ALA A 42 3.90 1.38 9.67
C ALA A 42 3.47 0.03 10.26
N GLU A 43 3.45 -0.11 11.59
CA GLU A 43 2.99 -1.33 12.26
C GLU A 43 1.53 -1.65 11.94
N ILE A 44 0.65 -0.64 11.93
CA ILE A 44 -0.76 -0.80 11.53
C ILE A 44 -0.84 -1.31 10.09
N MET A 45 -0.12 -0.68 9.17
CA MET A 45 -0.11 -1.06 7.75
C MET A 45 0.39 -2.50 7.53
N LEU A 46 1.43 -2.92 8.26
CA LEU A 46 1.93 -4.31 8.21
C LEU A 46 0.88 -5.32 8.69
N ARG A 47 0.14 -5.00 9.76
CA ARG A 47 -0.95 -5.85 10.26
C ARG A 47 -2.13 -5.91 9.29
N ASP A 48 -2.48 -4.78 8.67
CA ASP A 48 -3.53 -4.73 7.64
C ASP A 48 -3.17 -5.60 6.43
N ILE A 49 -1.91 -5.57 5.98
CA ILE A 49 -1.41 -6.42 4.90
C ILE A 49 -1.51 -7.90 5.28
N ALA A 50 -1.11 -8.25 6.51
CA ALA A 50 -1.22 -9.62 7.00
C ALA A 50 -2.66 -10.13 7.00
N GLN A 51 -3.63 -9.28 7.38
CA GLN A 51 -5.05 -9.60 7.30
C GLN A 51 -5.53 -9.78 5.86
N CYS A 52 -5.12 -8.90 4.94
CA CYS A 52 -5.45 -9.03 3.52
C CYS A 52 -4.98 -10.38 2.96
N ARG A 53 -3.78 -10.82 3.36
CA ARG A 53 -3.23 -12.13 2.97
C ARG A 53 -4.06 -13.28 3.54
N GLN A 54 -4.42 -13.23 4.82
CA GLN A 54 -5.25 -14.25 5.46
C GLN A 54 -6.63 -14.37 4.81
N LEU A 55 -7.21 -13.24 4.38
CA LEU A 55 -8.47 -13.22 3.68
C LEU A 55 -8.36 -13.64 2.20
N GLY A 56 -7.16 -13.84 1.64
CA GLY A 56 -7.00 -14.23 0.24
C GLY A 56 -7.25 -13.09 -0.75
N CYS A 57 -6.81 -11.87 -0.41
CA CYS A 57 -6.77 -10.76 -1.36
C CYS A 57 -5.74 -11.06 -2.47
N ASP A 58 -6.01 -10.59 -3.69
CA ASP A 58 -5.14 -10.79 -4.86
C ASP A 58 -3.98 -9.78 -4.91
N GLY A 59 -4.11 -8.68 -4.17
CA GLY A 59 -3.13 -7.62 -4.14
C GLY A 59 -3.39 -6.58 -3.05
N VAL A 60 -2.37 -5.78 -2.81
CA VAL A 60 -2.43 -4.59 -1.96
C VAL A 60 -1.94 -3.38 -2.74
N VAL A 61 -2.45 -2.22 -2.36
CA VAL A 61 -2.05 -0.94 -2.91
C VAL A 61 -1.43 -0.13 -1.78
N ILE A 62 -0.15 0.22 -1.92
CA ILE A 62 0.64 0.91 -0.89
C ILE A 62 1.27 2.18 -1.48
N GLY A 63 1.94 2.95 -0.62
CA GLY A 63 2.92 3.94 -1.04
C GLY A 63 3.30 4.82 0.14
N ALA A 64 4.61 4.99 0.34
CA ALA A 64 5.16 5.77 1.44
C ALA A 64 6.27 6.68 0.91
N LEU A 65 6.33 7.89 1.46
CA LEU A 65 7.38 8.85 1.20
C LEU A 65 8.13 9.18 2.49
N ASP A 66 9.41 9.49 2.40
CA ASP A 66 10.18 10.01 3.52
C ASP A 66 9.84 11.51 3.77
N ALA A 67 10.43 12.09 4.81
CA ALA A 67 10.22 13.50 5.16
C ALA A 67 10.72 14.48 4.07
N ASP A 68 11.57 14.00 3.16
CA ASP A 68 12.04 14.74 2.01
C ASP A 68 11.09 14.58 0.79
N GLY A 69 10.14 13.66 0.83
CA GLY A 69 9.25 13.38 -0.30
C GLY A 69 9.87 12.44 -1.34
N ASN A 70 10.96 11.74 -1.03
CA ASN A 70 11.42 10.61 -1.83
C ASN A 70 10.64 9.35 -1.44
N VAL A 71 10.68 8.29 -2.25
CA VAL A 71 10.08 7.01 -1.87
C VAL A 71 10.79 6.49 -0.62
N ASP A 72 10.01 6.19 0.43
CA ASP A 72 10.53 5.51 1.61
C ASP A 72 10.77 4.04 1.26
N THR A 73 11.93 3.77 0.65
CA THR A 73 12.26 2.43 0.17
C THR A 73 12.41 1.42 1.31
N ALA A 74 12.76 1.85 2.51
CA ALA A 74 12.89 0.98 3.66
C ALA A 74 11.51 0.46 4.08
N LEU A 75 10.57 1.37 4.35
CA LEU A 75 9.20 0.99 4.71
C LEU A 75 8.52 0.23 3.57
N CYS A 76 8.69 0.65 2.32
CA CYS A 76 8.08 -0.05 1.18
C CYS A 76 8.58 -1.50 1.06
N ARG A 77 9.87 -1.78 1.32
CA ARG A 77 10.39 -3.17 1.33
C ARG A 77 9.72 -4.01 2.40
N GLU A 78 9.51 -3.47 3.60
CA GLU A 78 8.82 -4.18 4.68
C GLU A 78 7.35 -4.50 4.31
N LEU A 79 6.63 -3.52 3.76
CA LEU A 79 5.25 -3.70 3.32
C LEU A 79 5.14 -4.73 2.19
N ILE A 80 6.05 -4.68 1.20
CA ILE A 80 6.11 -5.65 0.10
C ILE A 80 6.43 -7.05 0.63
N ALA A 81 7.39 -7.17 1.56
CA ALA A 81 7.72 -8.45 2.17
C ALA A 81 6.53 -9.04 2.95
N ALA A 82 5.76 -8.20 3.67
CA ALA A 82 4.55 -8.62 4.34
C ALA A 82 3.46 -9.10 3.36
N ALA A 83 3.36 -8.46 2.18
CA ALA A 83 2.41 -8.82 1.14
C ALA A 83 2.67 -10.24 0.59
N GLY A 84 3.93 -10.69 0.60
CA GLY A 84 4.31 -12.04 0.16
C GLY A 84 3.95 -12.26 -1.33
N PRO A 85 3.13 -13.27 -1.67
CA PRO A 85 2.79 -13.56 -3.06
C PRO A 85 1.73 -12.61 -3.66
N MET A 86 1.12 -11.74 -2.85
CA MET A 86 0.14 -10.78 -3.34
C MET A 86 0.80 -9.77 -4.29
N ARG A 87 0.07 -9.33 -5.31
CA ARG A 87 0.53 -8.25 -6.18
C ARG A 87 0.55 -6.91 -5.42
N VAL A 88 1.49 -6.05 -5.75
CA VAL A 88 1.67 -4.75 -5.12
C VAL A 88 1.58 -3.65 -6.17
N THR A 89 0.71 -2.67 -5.92
CA THR A 89 0.59 -1.45 -6.72
C THR A 89 1.02 -0.26 -5.85
N PHE A 90 1.85 0.62 -6.41
CA PHE A 90 2.19 1.88 -5.76
C PHE A 90 1.15 2.93 -6.13
N HIS A 91 0.49 3.56 -5.17
CA HIS A 91 -0.57 4.53 -5.46
C HIS A 91 -0.04 5.95 -5.70
N ARG A 92 -0.97 6.91 -5.69
CA ARG A 92 -0.79 8.36 -5.88
C ARG A 92 0.15 9.09 -4.93
N ALA A 93 0.76 8.43 -3.95
CA ALA A 93 1.99 8.94 -3.33
C ALA A 93 3.08 9.23 -4.38
N PHE A 94 3.06 8.50 -5.51
CA PHE A 94 3.92 8.79 -6.64
C PHE A 94 3.76 10.23 -7.14
N ASP A 95 2.52 10.70 -7.32
CA ASP A 95 2.22 12.06 -7.78
C ASP A 95 2.74 13.15 -6.83
N ALA A 96 3.00 12.80 -5.56
CA ALA A 96 3.50 13.69 -4.52
C ALA A 96 5.02 13.59 -4.30
N ALA A 97 5.70 12.70 -5.02
CA ALA A 97 7.14 12.52 -4.87
C ALA A 97 7.92 13.74 -5.41
N ARG A 98 9.04 14.05 -4.75
CA ARG A 98 9.91 15.19 -5.09
C ARG A 98 10.49 15.11 -6.50
N ASP A 99 10.89 13.91 -6.92
CA ASP A 99 11.48 13.62 -8.23
C ASP A 99 10.81 12.38 -8.83
N LEU A 100 9.93 12.59 -9.82
CA LEU A 100 9.13 11.52 -10.42
C LEU A 100 9.97 10.49 -11.19
N PRO A 101 10.96 10.88 -12.03
CA PRO A 101 11.88 9.92 -12.63
C PRO A 101 12.59 9.04 -11.61
N GLN A 102 13.17 9.62 -10.55
CA GLN A 102 13.85 8.83 -9.51
C GLN A 102 12.88 7.91 -8.77
N ALA A 103 11.71 8.43 -8.38
CA ALA A 103 10.68 7.63 -7.71
C ALA A 103 10.23 6.45 -8.58
N LEU A 104 10.15 6.62 -9.90
CA LEU A 104 9.75 5.54 -10.80
C LEU A 104 10.77 4.41 -10.80
N GLU A 105 12.07 4.73 -10.90
CA GLU A 105 13.13 3.73 -10.80
C GLU A 105 13.09 2.99 -9.46
N GLN A 106 12.92 3.71 -8.35
CA GLN A 106 12.80 3.10 -7.02
C GLN A 106 11.58 2.15 -6.92
N VAL A 107 10.43 2.55 -7.47
CA VAL A 107 9.21 1.73 -7.46
C VAL A 107 9.37 0.48 -8.33
N ILE A 108 10.08 0.59 -9.47
CA ILE A 108 10.43 -0.56 -10.32
C ILE A 108 11.38 -1.52 -9.57
N GLU A 109 12.43 -1.00 -8.93
CA GLU A 109 13.39 -1.80 -8.15
C GLU A 109 12.74 -2.51 -6.96
N LEU A 110 11.72 -1.89 -6.35
CA LEU A 110 10.91 -2.50 -5.30
C LEU A 110 10.03 -3.66 -5.80
N GLY A 111 9.82 -3.78 -7.12
CA GLY A 111 9.04 -4.86 -7.72
C GLY A 111 7.53 -4.61 -7.77
N CYS A 112 7.09 -3.36 -7.59
CA CYS A 112 5.69 -2.98 -7.80
C CYS A 112 5.30 -3.20 -9.27
N GLN A 113 4.16 -3.84 -9.53
CA GLN A 113 3.75 -4.13 -10.92
C GLN A 113 3.04 -2.98 -11.60
N ARG A 114 2.59 -1.97 -10.84
CA ARG A 114 1.84 -0.81 -11.32
C ARG A 114 2.12 0.41 -10.44
N VAL A 115 2.00 1.57 -11.07
CA VAL A 115 1.89 2.91 -10.48
C VAL A 115 0.58 3.53 -10.95
#